data_AF-A0A6J6DJP7-F1
#
_entry.id   AF-A0A6J6DJP7-F1
#
_cell.length_a   1.000
_cell.length_b   1.000
_cell.length_c   1.000
_cell.angle_alpha   90.00
_cell.angle_beta   90.00
_cell.angle_gamma   90.00
#
_symmetry.space_group_name_H-M   'P 1'
#
loop_
_entity.id
_entity.type
_entity.pdbx_description
1 polymer ?
#
loop_
_entity_poly.entity_id
_entity_poly.type
_entity_poly.pdbx_seq_one_letter_code
_entity_poly.pdbx_strand_id
1 'polypeptide(L)'
;MTFVFWIVSAVVIGIASFLYHPSTELIMGGLVIGLALNFLITWSSSKLTGTKWWIARVALISLVAGLMNSTALDVLYSIFAAPAGGRFEMGIETVLGGVVLTALAYLNSLLGPKKKENPSGQNSKR
;
A
#
# COMPACT_ATOMS: atom_id res chain seq x y z
N MET A 1 -8.43 12.12 0.17
CA MET A 1 -8.43 10.78 0.79
C MET A 1 -9.63 10.71 1.72
N THR A 2 -10.43 9.65 1.66
CA THR A 2 -11.60 9.49 2.54
C THR A 2 -11.19 8.81 3.84
N PHE A 3 -11.75 9.24 4.97
CA PHE A 3 -11.47 8.64 6.29
C PHE A 3 -11.81 7.14 6.33
N VAL A 4 -12.86 6.74 5.60
CA VAL A 4 -13.28 5.33 5.42
C VAL A 4 -12.18 4.47 4.79
N PHE A 5 -11.43 4.99 3.80
CA PHE A 5 -10.33 4.26 3.17
C PHE A 5 -9.23 3.89 4.18
N TRP A 6 -8.93 4.79 5.12
CA TRP A 6 -7.92 4.55 6.15
C TRP A 6 -8.33 3.50 7.16
N ILE A 7 -9.61 3.49 7.56
CA ILE A 7 -10.16 2.44 8.42
C ILE A 7 -10.09 1.09 7.72
N VAL A 8 -10.56 1.02 6.46
CA VAL A 8 -10.53 -0.23 5.69
C VAL A 8 -9.09 -0.72 5.51
N SER A 9 -8.16 0.17 5.21
CA SER A 9 -6.74 -0.17 5.07
C SER A 9 -6.14 -0.70 6.37
N ALA A 10 -6.40 -0.04 7.49
CA ALA A 10 -5.91 -0.46 8.81
C ALA A 10 -6.48 -1.82 9.21
N VAL A 11 -7.75 -2.09 8.91
CA VAL A 11 -8.38 -3.39 9.16
C VAL A 11 -7.77 -4.48 8.29
N VAL A 12 -7.61 -4.25 6.98
CA VAL A 12 -7.03 -5.23 6.05
C VAL A 12 -5.58 -5.57 6.44
N ILE A 13 -4.76 -4.54 6.68
CA ILE A 13 -3.36 -4.71 7.06
C ILE A 13 -3.27 -5.35 8.45
N GLY A 14 -4.11 -4.94 9.41
CA GLY A 14 -4.11 -5.51 10.75
C GLY A 14 -4.52 -6.97 10.80
N ILE A 15 -5.54 -7.37 10.02
CA ILE A 15 -5.93 -8.78 9.88
C ILE A 15 -4.81 -9.58 9.21
N ALA A 16 -4.21 -9.06 8.15
CA ALA A 16 -3.09 -9.70 7.49
C ALA A 16 -1.91 -9.89 8.45
N SER A 17 -1.54 -8.86 9.22
CA SER A 17 -0.47 -8.94 10.22
C SER A 17 -0.80 -9.91 11.35
N PHE A 18 -2.04 -9.94 11.84
CA PHE A 18 -2.48 -10.86 12.90
C PHE A 18 -2.42 -12.33 12.47
N LEU A 19 -2.81 -12.62 11.22
CA LEU A 19 -2.74 -13.98 10.67
C LEU A 19 -1.31 -14.40 10.33
N TYR A 20 -0.42 -13.44 10.06
CA TYR A 20 0.92 -13.71 9.53
C TYR A 20 2.02 -13.78 10.60
N HIS A 21 1.88 -13.04 11.69
CA HIS A 21 2.93 -12.92 12.70
C HIS A 21 2.61 -13.68 13.99
N PRO A 22 3.56 -14.46 14.55
CA PRO A 22 3.34 -15.27 15.74
C PRO A 22 3.40 -14.48 17.06
N SER A 23 3.87 -13.22 17.05
CA SER A 23 4.00 -12.38 18.25
C SER A 23 3.38 -11.00 18.06
N THR A 24 2.84 -10.45 19.13
CA THR A 24 2.14 -9.15 19.14
C THR A 24 3.03 -7.99 18.69
N GLU A 25 4.32 -8.06 18.98
CA GLU A 25 5.32 -7.05 18.59
C GLU A 25 5.50 -6.99 17.07
N LEU A 26 5.55 -8.15 16.42
CA LEU A 26 5.63 -8.27 14.96
C LEU A 26 4.31 -7.90 14.30
N ILE A 27 3.16 -8.23 14.91
CA ILE A 27 1.84 -7.79 14.43
C ILE A 27 1.79 -6.26 14.39
N MET A 28 2.17 -5.60 15.49
CA MET A 28 2.22 -4.14 15.58
C MET A 28 3.23 -3.55 14.59
N GLY A 29 4.42 -4.14 14.47
CA GLY A 29 5.45 -3.72 13.54
C GLY A 29 5.00 -3.82 12.07
N GLY A 30 4.44 -4.96 11.67
CA GLY A 30 3.88 -5.18 10.34
C GLY A 30 2.70 -4.25 10.04
N LEU A 31 1.86 -3.94 11.04
CA LEU A 31 0.76 -2.99 10.89
C LEU A 31 1.28 -1.58 10.63
N VAL A 32 2.28 -1.12 11.39
CA VAL A 32 2.89 0.21 11.21
C VAL A 32 3.59 0.31 9.86
N ILE A 33 4.40 -0.69 9.48
CA ILE A 33 5.11 -0.70 8.19
C ILE A 33 4.12 -0.75 7.03
N GLY A 34 3.11 -1.63 7.10
CA GLY A 34 2.09 -1.76 6.07
C GLY A 34 1.28 -0.48 5.88
N LEU A 35 0.91 0.21 6.97
CA LEU A 35 0.21 1.50 6.89
C LEU A 35 1.10 2.61 6.33
N ALA A 36 2.38 2.66 6.71
CA ALA A 36 3.33 3.63 6.19
C ALA A 36 3.54 3.46 4.67
N LEU A 37 3.68 2.21 4.20
CA LEU A 37 3.79 1.90 2.78
C LEU A 37 2.50 2.19 2.03
N ASN A 38 1.34 1.83 2.58
CA ASN A 38 0.05 2.16 1.99
C ASN A 38 -0.14 3.68 1.87
N PHE A 39 0.30 4.45 2.86
CA PHE A 39 0.34 5.91 2.77
C PHE A 39 1.25 6.41 1.66
N LEU A 40 2.47 5.90 1.58
CA LEU A 40 3.43 6.31 0.56
C LEU A 40 2.93 6.02 -0.85
N ILE A 41 2.32 4.86 -1.08
CA ILE A 41 1.75 4.47 -2.37
C ILE A 41 0.53 5.32 -2.69
N THR A 42 -0.38 5.52 -1.74
CA THR A 42 -1.59 6.32 -1.94
C THR A 42 -1.23 7.77 -2.26
N TRP A 43 -0.23 8.32 -1.57
CA TRP A 43 0.32 9.65 -1.84
C TRP A 43 1.04 9.71 -3.19
N SER A 44 1.93 8.77 -3.49
CA SER A 44 2.64 8.70 -4.77
C SER A 44 1.67 8.57 -5.95
N SER A 45 0.67 7.72 -5.80
CA SER A 45 -0.41 7.50 -6.75
C SER A 45 -1.17 8.79 -7.07
N SER A 46 -1.47 9.62 -6.05
CA SER A 46 -2.13 10.93 -6.23
C SER A 46 -1.31 11.93 -7.04
N LYS A 47 0.02 11.79 -7.07
CA LYS A 47 0.93 12.63 -7.88
C LYS A 47 1.00 12.17 -9.34
N LEU A 48 0.60 10.95 -9.63
CA LEU A 48 0.76 10.32 -10.95
C LEU A 48 -0.52 10.35 -11.81
N THR A 49 -1.66 10.86 -11.30
CA THR A 49 -3.03 10.76 -11.89
C THR A 49 -3.25 11.41 -13.27
N GLY A 50 -2.20 11.83 -13.97
CA GLY A 50 -2.28 12.47 -15.30
C GLY A 50 -1.70 11.64 -16.45
N THR A 51 -1.22 10.41 -16.22
CA THR A 51 -0.51 9.62 -17.24
C THR A 51 -1.31 8.38 -17.68
N LYS A 52 -1.36 8.11 -18.99
CA LYS A 52 -2.03 6.94 -19.59
C LYS A 52 -1.58 5.58 -19.00
N TRP A 53 -0.35 5.52 -18.48
CA TRP A 53 0.27 4.36 -17.82
C TRP A 53 0.28 4.42 -16.29
N TRP A 54 -0.62 5.20 -15.68
CA TRP A 54 -0.68 5.40 -14.23
C TRP A 54 -0.77 4.09 -13.44
N ILE A 55 -1.63 3.16 -13.86
CA ILE A 55 -1.85 1.89 -13.15
C ILE A 55 -0.57 1.03 -13.11
N ALA A 56 0.20 1.01 -14.21
CA ALA A 56 1.45 0.27 -14.30
C ALA A 56 2.54 0.87 -13.40
N ARG A 57 2.57 2.21 -13.28
CA ARG A 57 3.48 2.89 -12.35
C ARG A 57 3.11 2.60 -10.90
N VAL A 58 1.81 2.61 -10.56
CA VAL A 58 1.33 2.27 -9.22
C VAL A 58 1.64 0.80 -8.89
N ALA A 59 1.46 -0.12 -9.84
CA ALA A 59 1.82 -1.52 -9.67
C ALA A 59 3.33 -1.72 -9.43
N LEU A 60 4.19 -1.03 -10.20
CA LEU A 60 5.64 -1.04 -9.99
C LEU A 60 6.03 -0.51 -8.61
N ILE A 61 5.48 0.64 -8.21
CA ILE A 61 5.75 1.25 -6.90
C ILE A 61 5.26 0.32 -5.78
N SER A 62 4.12 -0.35 -5.98
CA SER A 62 3.58 -1.31 -5.02
C SER A 62 4.47 -2.56 -4.92
N LEU A 63 5.05 -3.03 -6.03
CA LEU A 63 5.98 -4.15 -6.03
C LEU A 63 7.28 -3.79 -5.26
N VAL A 64 7.82 -2.60 -5.49
CA VAL A 64 8.97 -2.07 -4.72
C VAL A 64 8.61 -1.93 -3.25
N ALA A 65 7.42 -1.45 -2.92
CA ALA A 65 6.94 -1.37 -1.55
C ALA A 65 6.75 -2.75 -0.91
N GLY A 66 6.30 -3.75 -1.68
CA GLY A 66 6.26 -5.15 -1.24
C GLY A 66 7.66 -5.66 -0.89
N LEU A 67 8.67 -5.32 -1.69
CA LEU A 67 10.06 -5.67 -1.42
C LEU A 67 10.57 -4.98 -0.14
N MET A 68 10.27 -3.69 0.02
CA MET A 68 10.60 -2.94 1.24
C MET A 68 9.88 -3.49 2.48
N ASN A 69 8.66 -3.99 2.33
CA ASN A 69 7.92 -4.64 3.42
C ASN A 69 8.63 -5.92 3.87
N SER A 70 9.02 -6.79 2.92
CA SER A 70 9.72 -8.05 3.22
C SER A 70 11.06 -7.79 3.92
N THR A 71 11.85 -6.81 3.44
CA THR A 71 13.14 -6.48 4.06
C THR A 71 12.99 -5.79 5.42
N ALA A 72 11.96 -4.96 5.59
CA ALA A 72 11.67 -4.37 6.90
C ALA A 72 11.23 -5.45 7.91
N LEU A 73 10.46 -6.44 7.46
CA LEU A 73 10.12 -7.60 8.29
C LEU A 73 11.38 -8.42 8.64
N ASP A 74 12.28 -8.68 7.70
CA ASP A 74 13.57 -9.34 8.00
C ASP A 74 14.30 -8.67 9.18
N VAL A 75 14.39 -7.33 9.15
CA VAL A 75 15.02 -6.55 10.21
C VAL A 75 14.23 -6.65 11.52
N LEU A 76 12.90 -6.56 11.48
CA LEU A 76 12.06 -6.70 12.68
C LEU A 76 12.20 -8.07 13.32
N TYR A 77 12.15 -9.15 12.53
CA TYR A 77 12.37 -10.51 13.01
C TYR A 77 13.76 -10.68 13.61
N SER A 78 14.79 -10.05 13.04
CA SER A 78 16.14 -10.05 13.59
C SER A 78 16.24 -9.29 14.92
N ILE A 79 15.55 -8.15 15.07
CA ILE A 79 15.56 -7.35 16.30
C ILE A 79 14.84 -8.07 17.43
N PHE A 80 13.69 -8.70 17.13
CA PHE A 80 12.87 -9.40 18.12
C PHE A 80 13.26 -10.86 18.35
N ALA A 81 14.34 -11.34 17.71
CA ALA A 81 14.80 -12.73 17.76
C ALA A 81 13.66 -13.77 17.58
N ALA A 82 12.68 -13.42 16.74
CA ALA A 82 11.44 -14.17 16.66
C ALA A 82 11.59 -15.44 15.82
N PRO A 83 10.91 -16.54 16.17
CA PRO A 83 10.93 -17.76 15.37
C PRO A 83 10.44 -17.49 13.95
N ALA A 84 11.14 -18.03 12.94
CA ALA A 84 10.78 -17.88 11.53
C ALA A 84 9.46 -18.59 11.12
N GLY A 85 8.73 -19.16 12.08
CA GLY A 85 7.75 -20.25 11.96
C GLY A 85 6.47 -19.99 11.15
N GLY A 86 6.41 -18.93 10.34
CA GLY A 86 5.30 -18.66 9.43
C GLY A 86 5.68 -17.86 8.18
N ARG A 87 6.98 -17.61 7.93
CA ARG A 87 7.39 -16.74 6.82
C ARG A 87 7.33 -17.44 5.47
N PHE A 88 6.74 -16.75 4.51
CA PHE A 88 6.90 -17.09 3.11
C PHE A 88 8.30 -16.68 2.62
N GLU A 89 8.76 -17.33 1.56
CA GLU A 89 10.00 -16.96 0.89
C GLU A 89 9.93 -15.50 0.41
N MET A 90 11.03 -14.75 0.52
CA MET A 90 11.09 -13.29 0.23
C MET A 90 10.44 -12.89 -1.10
N GLY A 91 10.58 -13.73 -2.13
CA GLY A 91 9.96 -13.51 -3.43
C GLY A 91 8.43 -13.53 -3.39
N ILE A 92 7.85 -14.45 -2.63
CA ILE A 92 6.40 -14.62 -2.47
C ILE A 92 5.83 -13.48 -1.61
N GLU A 93 6.48 -13.10 -0.50
CA GLU A 93 6.08 -11.95 0.33
C GLU A 93 6.04 -10.65 -0.47
N THR A 94 7.05 -10.43 -1.32
CA THR A 94 7.17 -9.23 -2.16
C THR A 94 6.02 -9.13 -3.15
N VAL A 95 5.68 -10.23 -3.82
CA VAL A 95 4.59 -10.28 -4.79
C VAL A 95 3.24 -10.10 -4.10
N LEU A 96 2.99 -10.81 -2.99
CA LEU A 96 1.75 -10.68 -2.22
C LEU A 96 1.58 -9.25 -1.66
N GLY A 97 2.61 -8.68 -1.07
CA GLY A 97 2.61 -7.30 -0.57
C GLY A 97 2.32 -6.31 -1.69
N GLY A 98 2.97 -6.48 -2.85
CA GLY A 98 2.72 -5.63 -4.02
C GLY A 98 1.30 -5.74 -4.55
N VAL A 99 0.72 -6.95 -4.59
CA VAL A 99 -0.67 -7.17 -5.03
C VAL A 99 -1.66 -6.52 -4.07
N VAL A 100 -1.50 -6.74 -2.76
CA VAL A 100 -2.39 -6.15 -1.73
C VAL A 100 -2.35 -4.63 -1.76
N LEU A 101 -1.15 -4.05 -1.87
CA LEU A 101 -0.97 -2.60 -1.94
C LEU A 101 -1.50 -2.00 -3.25
N THR A 102 -1.36 -2.71 -4.38
CA THR A 102 -1.96 -2.30 -5.65
C THR A 102 -3.48 -2.33 -5.57
N ALA A 103 -4.06 -3.37 -4.96
CA ALA A 103 -5.50 -3.47 -4.75
C ALA A 103 -6.03 -2.34 -3.85
N LEU A 104 -5.32 -2.00 -2.77
CA LEU A 104 -5.65 -0.87 -1.90
C LEU A 104 -5.56 0.47 -2.64
N ALA A 105 -4.51 0.67 -3.45
CA ALA A 105 -4.36 1.88 -4.25
C ALA A 105 -5.48 2.01 -5.31
N TYR A 106 -5.90 0.89 -5.92
CA TYR A 106 -7.05 0.84 -6.82
C TYR A 106 -8.35 1.17 -6.09
N LEU A 107 -8.56 0.61 -4.90
CA LEU A 107 -9.72 0.89 -4.05
C LEU A 107 -9.78 2.38 -3.68
N ASN A 108 -8.64 2.99 -3.34
CA ASN A 108 -8.56 4.44 -3.09
C ASN A 108 -8.87 5.27 -4.34
N SER A 109 -8.53 4.79 -5.53
CA SER A 109 -8.91 5.46 -6.78
C SER A 109 -10.42 5.40 -7.03
N LEU A 110 -11.06 4.32 -6.61
CA LEU A 110 -12.49 4.09 -6.79
C LEU A 110 -13.34 4.86 -5.77
N LEU A 111 -12.87 4.93 -4.51
CA LEU A 111 -13.49 5.68 -3.41
C LEU A 111 -13.00 7.14 -3.31
N GLY A 112 -11.96 7.50 -4.08
CA GLY A 112 -11.41 8.84 -4.12
C GLY A 112 -12.43 9.80 -4.72
N PRO A 113 -12.54 11.05 -4.22
CA PRO A 113 -13.46 12.02 -4.78
C PRO A 113 -13.14 12.18 -6.28
N LYS A 114 -14.12 11.88 -7.14
CA LYS A 114 -14.03 12.20 -8.57
C LYS A 114 -13.70 13.67 -8.67
N LYS A 115 -12.47 13.99 -9.08
CA LYS A 115 -12.05 15.36 -9.34
C LYS A 115 -13.05 15.89 -10.37
N LYS A 116 -13.87 16.87 -9.97
CA LYS A 116 -14.72 17.59 -10.91
C LYS A 116 -13.78 18.16 -11.97
N GLU A 117 -13.94 17.66 -13.18
CA GLU A 117 -13.35 18.24 -14.37
C GLU A 117 -13.92 19.66 -14.44
N ASN A 118 -13.11 20.67 -14.10
CA ASN A 118 -13.48 22.05 -14.40
C ASN A 118 -13.44 22.18 -15.93
N PRO A 119 -14.55 22.51 -16.60
CA PRO A 119 -14.53 22.78 -18.02
C PRO A 119 -14.00 24.21 -18.23
N SER A 120 -12.72 24.46 -17.93
CA SER A 120 -12.08 25.72 -18.34
C SER A 120 -11.54 25.56 -19.76
N GLY A 121 -12.49 25.40 -20.67
CA GLY A 121 -12.29 25.31 -22.11
C GLY A 121 -13.40 26.07 -22.82
N GLN A 122 -13.63 27.34 -22.44
CA GLN A 122 -14.40 28.24 -23.29
C GLN A 122 -13.49 29.38 -23.78
N ASN A 123 -12.95 29.09 -24.96
CA ASN A 123 -12.42 30.04 -25.92
C ASN A 123 -13.38 31.24 -26.07
N SER A 124 -12.89 32.46 -25.89
CA SER A 124 -13.45 33.64 -26.58
C SER A 124 -12.32 34.57 -26.98
N LYS A 125 -11.66 34.21 -28.09
CA LYS A 125 -11.21 35.22 -29.06
C LYS A 125 -12.45 35.96 -29.58
N ARG A 126 -12.66 37.20 -29.14
CA ARG A 126 -13.03 38.36 -29.96
C ARG A 126 -13.22 39.58 -29.08
#